data_AF-A0AAD7G377-F1
#
_entry.id   AF-A0AAD7G377-F1
#
_cell.length_a   1.000
_cell.length_b   1.000
_cell.length_c   1.000
_cell.angle_alpha   90.00
_cell.angle_beta   90.00
_cell.angle_gamma   90.00
#
_symmetry.space_group_name_H-M   'P 1'
#
loop_
_entity.id
_entity.type
_entity.pdbx_description
1 polymer ?
#
loop_
_entity_poly.entity_id
_entity_poly.type
_entity_poly.pdbx_seq_one_letter_code
_entity_poly.pdbx_strand_id
1 'polypeptide(L)'
;MASAARGTSNSPDSDGGFLGSFSFSNNLVEVGALTALVSSSVAESLVLGNRGAAGISWAATSSFGTISVVKACFCGANSGWLRETLGIRTASSDLAVRLELPRESNRAAKVRRNIGEPLAIFCHAQPDNTASPKGHNSRKGKLAWSDVFTYGNYTFLRPYSRFQFPAIILSSAKLVEVYILWTHGSSILGMVSATPWAFFFLGAVLIQAQELLLRRHPEPKMGSLDIIAGYLPMVSRRGGPRKVILGAAENPKSSFSWRLFWASGALLSTASIILSYIIMRQQPRSVVFIWAGFQLLWLAVRILIYHLADPANPMALRILVEHVVDLTFALAKCQSMIHPWGQAQYAGNTFASGDLTLISDWIKSPNLYPLPDLNPTSFPVEIKAVFGDTMLSSAIWITGSEATPMDLYDTCTVVFSIRQSKHVASPRRSVAVPAARVLSGIGMAFDGEKTVPNYVPKGAPNSGLWLQIQIPAQGKTVGIHQVDVCTDVQVSGLLAAGSLNTGLKDVDKIKAVVVLSRKAREACLELLS
;
A
#
# COMPACT_ATOMS: atom_id res chain seq x y z
N MET A 1 -85.99 12.30 40.80
CA MET A 1 -86.38 13.69 40.49
C MET A 1 -85.82 14.59 41.58
N ALA A 2 -85.05 15.60 41.17
CA ALA A 2 -84.59 16.77 41.93
C ALA A 2 -83.83 16.57 43.26
N SER A 3 -82.52 16.84 43.23
CA SER A 3 -81.91 17.70 44.25
C SER A 3 -80.64 18.32 43.66
N ALA A 4 -80.72 19.62 43.41
CA ALA A 4 -79.60 20.49 43.07
C ALA A 4 -79.33 21.37 44.27
N ALA A 5 -78.07 21.42 44.73
CA ALA A 5 -77.39 22.60 45.27
C ALA A 5 -76.06 22.20 45.91
N ARG A 6 -74.94 22.70 45.35
CA ARG A 6 -74.03 23.67 45.99
C ARG A 6 -72.69 23.66 45.27
N GLY A 7 -72.37 24.81 44.68
CA GLY A 7 -71.01 25.15 44.32
C GLY A 7 -70.18 25.42 45.57
N THR A 8 -68.89 25.09 45.48
CA THR A 8 -67.84 25.80 46.20
C THR A 8 -66.70 26.02 45.20
N SER A 9 -66.27 27.28 45.18
CA SER A 9 -65.13 27.86 44.50
C SER A 9 -63.82 27.18 44.89
N ASN A 10 -62.93 26.96 43.93
CA ASN A 10 -61.48 27.03 44.17
C ASN A 10 -60.79 27.67 42.97
N SER A 11 -59.91 28.62 43.31
CA SER A 11 -59.11 29.49 42.45
C SER A 11 -58.26 28.73 41.42
N PRO A 12 -57.91 29.36 40.29
CA PRO A 12 -56.91 28.83 39.40
C PRO A 12 -55.52 29.05 40.01
N ASP A 13 -54.91 27.99 40.54
CA ASP A 13 -53.46 27.96 40.73
C ASP A 13 -52.79 27.98 39.36
N SER A 14 -52.52 29.20 38.89
CA SER A 14 -51.40 29.49 38.01
C SER A 14 -50.12 29.28 38.81
N ASP A 15 -49.46 28.13 38.61
CA ASP A 15 -48.00 27.99 38.53
C ASP A 15 -47.63 26.51 38.64
N GLY A 16 -47.55 25.86 37.48
CA GLY A 16 -47.23 24.44 37.35
C GLY A 16 -46.53 24.15 36.04
N GLY A 17 -45.44 24.87 35.77
CA GLY A 17 -44.31 24.47 34.93
C GLY A 17 -44.64 23.80 33.59
N PHE A 18 -44.42 24.55 32.51
CA PHE A 18 -44.26 24.10 31.12
C PHE A 18 -43.03 23.16 30.91
N LEU A 19 -42.61 22.43 31.94
CA LEU A 19 -41.61 21.35 31.92
C LEU A 19 -42.30 20.02 32.25
N GLY A 20 -43.51 19.83 31.73
CA GLY A 20 -44.21 18.55 31.74
C GLY A 20 -43.41 17.49 30.99
N SER A 21 -42.88 16.52 31.74
CA SER A 21 -42.41 15.20 31.30
C SER A 21 -41.90 15.09 29.86
N PHE A 22 -40.85 15.81 29.50
CA PHE A 22 -40.03 15.36 28.38
C PHE A 22 -39.45 14.00 28.76
N SER A 23 -39.78 12.96 27.99
CA SER A 23 -39.17 11.63 28.07
C SER A 23 -37.69 11.72 27.71
N PHE A 24 -36.91 12.28 28.64
CA PHE A 24 -35.51 12.68 28.49
C PHE A 24 -34.60 11.50 28.13
N SER A 25 -34.98 10.29 28.54
CA SER A 25 -34.29 9.06 28.14
C SER A 25 -34.32 8.84 26.63
N ASN A 26 -35.40 9.20 25.92
CA ASN A 26 -35.46 9.06 24.46
C ASN A 26 -34.67 10.18 23.77
N ASN A 27 -34.78 11.41 24.27
CA ASN A 27 -34.07 12.56 23.68
C ASN A 27 -32.55 12.46 23.85
N LEU A 28 -32.04 11.94 24.97
CA LEU A 28 -30.61 11.69 25.15
C LEU A 28 -30.08 10.61 24.21
N VAL A 29 -30.89 9.60 23.88
CA VAL A 29 -30.51 8.56 22.92
C VAL A 29 -30.40 9.16 21.51
N GLU A 30 -31.33 10.03 21.11
CA GLU A 30 -31.29 10.71 19.81
C GLU A 30 -30.12 11.70 19.71
N VAL A 31 -29.91 12.54 20.73
CA VAL A 31 -28.77 13.46 20.79
C VAL A 31 -27.46 12.67 20.85
N GLY A 32 -27.42 11.57 21.58
CA GLY A 32 -26.28 10.66 21.65
C GLY A 32 -25.96 10.01 20.29
N ALA A 33 -26.98 9.59 19.54
CA ALA A 33 -26.81 9.02 18.21
C ALA A 33 -26.31 10.06 17.20
N LEU A 34 -26.89 11.27 17.20
CA LEU A 34 -26.46 12.36 16.32
C LEU A 34 -25.02 12.80 16.61
N THR A 35 -24.70 13.00 17.88
CA THR A 35 -23.34 13.38 18.31
C THR A 35 -22.33 12.27 18.04
N ALA A 36 -22.70 11.00 18.19
CA ALA A 36 -21.87 9.86 17.80
C ALA A 36 -21.58 9.85 16.29
N LEU A 37 -22.58 10.15 15.45
CA LEU A 37 -22.42 10.16 14.00
C LEU A 37 -21.47 11.27 13.55
N VAL A 38 -21.72 12.51 13.98
CA VAL A 38 -20.88 13.68 13.64
C VAL A 38 -19.45 13.52 14.18
N SER A 39 -19.32 12.97 15.39
CA SER A 39 -18.00 12.82 16.02
C SER A 39 -17.20 11.61 15.58
N SER A 40 -17.82 10.64 14.89
CA SER A 40 -17.18 9.37 14.58
C SER A 40 -15.86 9.56 13.82
N SER A 41 -15.91 10.21 12.66
CA SER A 41 -14.73 10.44 11.81
C SER A 41 -13.66 11.30 12.48
N VAL A 42 -14.08 12.30 13.27
CA VAL A 42 -13.20 13.16 14.05
C VAL A 42 -12.46 12.36 15.11
N ALA A 43 -13.18 11.59 15.93
CA ALA A 43 -12.60 10.79 16.99
C ALA A 43 -11.66 9.69 16.45
N GLU A 44 -12.03 9.03 15.35
CA GLU A 44 -11.16 8.06 14.67
C GLU A 44 -9.84 8.70 14.22
N SER A 45 -9.92 9.85 13.56
CA SER A 45 -8.75 10.56 13.03
C SER A 45 -7.82 11.05 14.14
N LEU A 46 -8.40 11.54 15.24
CA LEU A 46 -7.67 12.00 16.42
C LEU A 46 -6.94 10.84 17.12
N VAL A 47 -7.63 9.73 17.42
CA VAL A 47 -7.02 8.60 18.16
C VAL A 47 -5.94 7.87 17.35
N LEU A 48 -6.08 7.84 16.04
CA LEU A 48 -5.08 7.30 15.13
C LEU A 48 -3.89 8.23 14.92
N GLY A 49 -3.91 9.42 15.54
CA GLY A 49 -2.84 10.41 15.47
C GLY A 49 -2.68 11.03 14.09
N ASN A 50 -3.76 11.13 13.29
CA ASN A 50 -3.72 11.80 11.98
C ASN A 50 -3.59 13.32 12.13
N ARG A 51 -3.98 13.83 13.30
CA ARG A 51 -3.74 15.21 13.77
C ARG A 51 -2.55 15.30 14.74
N GLY A 52 -1.76 14.23 14.81
CA GLY A 52 -0.60 13.98 15.66
C GLY A 52 -0.86 13.99 17.16
N ALA A 53 0.17 14.23 17.97
CA ALA A 53 0.14 14.03 19.42
C ALA A 53 -0.98 14.81 20.12
N ALA A 54 -1.18 16.08 19.74
CA ALA A 54 -2.32 16.86 20.26
C ALA A 54 -3.66 16.18 19.93
N GLY A 55 -3.82 15.68 18.71
CA GLY A 55 -5.05 14.98 18.35
C GLY A 55 -5.34 13.80 19.29
N ILE A 56 -4.30 13.02 19.61
CA ILE A 56 -4.42 11.84 20.48
C ILE A 56 -4.89 12.24 21.88
N SER A 57 -4.34 13.29 22.50
CA SER A 57 -4.76 13.72 23.85
C SER A 57 -6.22 14.17 23.93
N TRP A 58 -6.79 14.62 22.80
CA TRP A 58 -8.18 15.05 22.68
C TRP A 58 -9.13 13.94 22.24
N ALA A 59 -8.63 12.77 21.83
CA ALA A 59 -9.47 11.73 21.23
C ALA A 59 -10.56 11.21 22.19
N ALA A 60 -10.19 11.02 23.46
CA ALA A 60 -11.03 10.42 24.50
C ALA A 60 -11.42 11.39 25.63
N THR A 61 -11.46 12.70 25.36
CA THR A 61 -11.94 13.70 26.34
C THR A 61 -13.45 13.66 26.52
N SER A 62 -14.19 13.18 25.52
CA SER A 62 -15.64 13.02 25.55
C SER A 62 -16.03 11.55 25.37
N SER A 63 -17.04 11.10 26.12
CA SER A 63 -17.66 9.78 25.94
C SER A 63 -18.47 9.67 24.64
N PHE A 64 -18.85 10.79 24.03
CA PHE A 64 -19.47 10.78 22.71
C PHE A 64 -18.44 10.40 21.64
N GLY A 65 -18.76 9.40 20.82
CA GLY A 65 -17.83 8.88 19.82
C GLY A 65 -16.80 7.88 20.36
N THR A 66 -16.87 7.45 21.62
CA THR A 66 -15.93 6.45 22.16
C THR A 66 -16.02 5.10 21.46
N ILE A 67 -17.18 4.72 20.91
CA ILE A 67 -17.29 3.53 20.04
C ILE A 67 -16.40 3.67 18.80
N SER A 68 -16.33 4.87 18.22
CA SER A 68 -15.44 5.17 17.09
C SER A 68 -13.96 5.17 17.51
N VAL A 69 -13.66 5.66 18.72
CA VAL A 69 -12.31 5.53 19.33
C VAL A 69 -11.91 4.05 19.46
N VAL A 70 -12.80 3.22 20.00
CA VAL A 70 -12.58 1.76 20.15
C VAL A 70 -12.38 1.11 18.77
N LYS A 71 -13.26 1.39 17.81
CA LYS A 71 -13.16 0.87 16.44
C LYS A 71 -11.85 1.26 15.79
N ALA A 72 -11.46 2.54 15.86
CA ALA A 72 -10.21 3.02 15.28
C ALA A 72 -8.97 2.42 15.96
N CYS A 73 -8.99 2.29 17.29
CA CYS A 73 -7.93 1.60 18.02
C CYS A 73 -7.83 0.12 17.60
N PHE A 74 -8.97 -0.57 17.51
CA PHE A 74 -9.00 -1.94 17.04
C PHE A 74 -8.49 -2.05 15.59
N CYS A 75 -8.81 -1.08 14.72
CA CYS A 75 -8.22 -1.00 13.39
C CYS A 75 -6.70 -0.81 13.45
N GLY A 76 -6.20 0.12 14.26
CA GLY A 76 -4.77 0.39 14.37
C GLY A 76 -3.97 -0.81 14.90
N ALA A 77 -4.55 -1.59 15.80
CA ALA A 77 -3.92 -2.78 16.38
C ALA A 77 -3.79 -3.95 15.40
N ASN A 78 -4.59 -3.98 14.33
CA ASN A 78 -4.70 -5.12 13.40
C ASN A 78 -4.00 -4.86 12.06
N SER A 79 -3.49 -5.93 11.43
CA SER A 79 -2.87 -5.86 10.10
C SER A 79 -3.89 -5.54 8.99
N GLY A 80 -3.44 -4.91 7.90
CA GLY A 80 -4.28 -4.46 6.80
C GLY A 80 -5.31 -5.48 6.29
N TRP A 81 -4.87 -6.70 5.96
CA TRP A 81 -5.75 -7.76 5.44
C TRP A 81 -6.85 -8.16 6.45
N LEU A 82 -6.54 -8.13 7.75
CA LEU A 82 -7.48 -8.51 8.80
C LEU A 82 -8.51 -7.40 9.01
N ARG A 83 -8.12 -6.13 8.89
CA ARG A 83 -9.07 -4.99 8.96
C ARG A 83 -10.11 -5.04 7.86
N GLU A 84 -9.69 -5.39 6.64
CA GLU A 84 -10.61 -5.61 5.52
C GLU A 84 -11.55 -6.80 5.82
N THR A 85 -10.96 -7.93 6.23
CA THR A 85 -11.73 -9.17 6.47
C THR A 85 -12.77 -9.00 7.56
N LEU A 86 -12.48 -8.22 8.60
CA LEU A 86 -13.40 -7.93 9.70
C LEU A 86 -14.38 -6.79 9.38
N GLY A 87 -14.28 -6.12 8.23
CA GLY A 87 -15.14 -4.99 7.87
C GLY A 87 -14.97 -3.76 8.76
N ILE A 88 -13.85 -3.66 9.48
CA ILE A 88 -13.58 -2.56 10.41
C ILE A 88 -12.81 -1.41 9.75
N ARG A 89 -12.22 -1.64 8.58
CA ARG A 89 -11.40 -0.67 7.83
C ARG A 89 -12.13 0.68 7.63
N THR A 90 -11.43 1.78 7.87
CA THR A 90 -11.91 3.15 7.61
C THR A 90 -10.84 3.98 6.89
N ALA A 91 -11.25 5.06 6.22
CA ALA A 91 -10.33 6.00 5.58
C ALA A 91 -9.31 6.59 6.56
N SER A 92 -9.74 6.88 7.80
CA SER A 92 -8.84 7.33 8.87
C SER A 92 -7.78 6.29 9.23
N SER A 93 -8.15 5.01 9.30
CA SER A 93 -7.22 3.90 9.60
C SER A 93 -6.22 3.64 8.48
N ASP A 94 -6.63 3.87 7.24
CA ASP A 94 -5.79 3.76 6.06
C ASP A 94 -4.82 4.94 5.97
N LEU A 95 -5.25 6.16 6.31
CA LEU A 95 -4.35 7.30 6.44
C LEU A 95 -3.28 7.07 7.52
N ALA A 96 -3.66 6.45 8.64
CA ALA A 96 -2.79 6.30 9.81
C ALA A 96 -1.78 5.16 9.69
N VAL A 97 -2.26 3.96 9.34
CA VAL A 97 -1.46 2.72 9.39
C VAL A 97 -1.27 2.11 7.99
N ARG A 98 -1.99 2.62 6.98
CA ARG A 98 -2.01 2.11 5.59
C ARG A 98 -2.63 0.74 5.46
N LEU A 99 -3.08 0.42 4.26
CA LEU A 99 -3.43 -0.93 3.88
C LEU A 99 -2.22 -1.59 3.21
N GLU A 100 -1.33 -2.12 4.06
CA GLU A 100 -0.23 -2.97 3.62
C GLU A 100 -0.72 -4.41 3.52
N LEU A 101 -0.57 -5.00 2.34
CA LEU A 101 -0.92 -6.40 2.07
C LEU A 101 0.36 -7.17 1.78
N PRO A 102 0.91 -7.91 2.78
CA PRO A 102 2.13 -8.68 2.60
C PRO A 102 1.93 -9.71 1.49
N ARG A 103 2.82 -9.71 0.50
CA ARG A 103 2.67 -10.56 -0.68
C ARG A 103 2.72 -12.06 -0.36
N GLU A 104 3.52 -12.44 0.65
CA GLU A 104 3.70 -13.84 1.05
C GLU A 104 2.49 -14.44 1.77
N SER A 105 1.53 -13.60 2.18
CA SER A 105 0.35 -14.06 2.88
C SER A 105 -0.73 -14.48 1.88
N ASN A 106 -1.08 -15.78 1.87
CA ASN A 106 -2.22 -16.31 1.11
C ASN A 106 -3.54 -15.59 1.50
N ARG A 107 -3.67 -15.16 2.76
CA ARG A 107 -4.83 -14.39 3.24
C ARG A 107 -4.87 -13.01 2.60
N ALA A 108 -3.72 -12.33 2.54
CA ALA A 108 -3.61 -11.05 1.85
C ALA A 108 -3.86 -11.19 0.34
N ALA A 109 -3.45 -12.31 -0.28
CA ALA A 109 -3.75 -12.57 -1.70
C ALA A 109 -5.25 -12.62 -2.00
N LYS A 110 -6.07 -13.19 -1.11
CA LYS A 110 -7.54 -13.19 -1.26
C LYS A 110 -8.10 -11.76 -1.18
N VAL A 111 -7.61 -10.99 -0.23
CA VAL A 111 -8.02 -9.60 -0.02
C VAL A 111 -7.65 -8.71 -1.23
N ARG A 112 -6.45 -8.87 -1.80
CA ARG A 112 -5.99 -8.12 -2.97
C ARG A 112 -6.92 -8.24 -4.18
N ARG A 113 -7.57 -9.39 -4.37
CA ARG A 113 -8.52 -9.61 -5.46
C ARG A 113 -9.79 -8.76 -5.33
N ASN A 114 -10.13 -8.32 -4.11
CA ASN A 114 -11.38 -7.64 -3.82
C ASN A 114 -11.23 -6.11 -3.67
N ILE A 115 -10.04 -5.62 -3.31
CA ILE A 115 -9.84 -4.20 -2.96
C ILE A 115 -9.62 -3.30 -4.18
N GLY A 116 -9.31 -3.90 -5.34
CA GLY A 116 -9.07 -3.17 -6.59
C GLY A 116 -7.58 -2.90 -6.82
N GLU A 117 -7.27 -1.71 -7.31
CA GLU A 117 -5.96 -1.35 -7.86
C GLU A 117 -4.97 -0.86 -6.78
N PRO A 118 -3.70 -1.31 -6.79
CA PRO A 118 -2.69 -0.76 -5.89
C PRO A 118 -2.35 0.68 -6.26
N LEU A 119 -2.20 1.55 -5.24
CA LEU A 119 -1.82 2.96 -5.42
C LEU A 119 -0.31 3.18 -5.31
N ALA A 120 0.39 2.26 -4.66
CA ALA A 120 1.84 2.34 -4.46
C ALA A 120 2.46 0.96 -4.21
N ILE A 121 3.77 0.87 -4.45
CA ILE A 121 4.59 -0.32 -4.20
C ILE A 121 5.76 0.09 -3.31
N PHE A 122 6.05 -0.76 -2.32
CA PHE A 122 7.07 -0.56 -1.31
C PHE A 122 8.15 -1.60 -1.45
N CYS A 123 9.40 -1.16 -1.52
CA CYS A 123 10.56 -2.03 -1.42
C CYS A 123 11.30 -1.69 -0.15
N HIS A 124 11.61 -2.69 0.67
CA HIS A 124 12.58 -2.49 1.73
C HIS A 124 13.98 -2.60 1.09
N ALA A 125 14.68 -1.48 0.98
CA ALA A 125 16.11 -1.44 0.79
C ALA A 125 16.74 -2.28 1.90
N GLN A 126 17.29 -3.42 1.53
CA GLN A 126 18.06 -4.21 2.47
C GLN A 126 19.30 -3.37 2.78
N PRO A 127 19.52 -2.94 4.03
CA PRO A 127 20.75 -2.22 4.35
C PRO A 127 21.90 -3.13 3.97
N ASP A 128 22.84 -2.62 3.17
CA ASP A 128 24.09 -3.29 2.79
C ASP A 128 24.95 -3.47 4.06
N ASN A 129 24.51 -4.35 4.96
CA ASN A 129 25.12 -4.59 6.25
C ASN A 129 26.39 -5.45 6.14
N THR A 130 26.93 -5.64 4.94
CA THR A 130 28.11 -6.48 4.74
C THR A 130 29.02 -5.97 3.64
N ALA A 131 29.69 -4.85 3.90
CA ALA A 131 31.12 -4.73 3.58
C ALA A 131 31.98 -5.55 4.58
N SER A 132 31.53 -6.78 4.93
CA SER A 132 32.39 -7.74 5.63
C SER A 132 33.16 -8.49 4.54
N PRO A 133 34.47 -8.27 4.39
CA PRO A 133 35.25 -8.70 3.22
C PRO A 133 35.57 -10.20 3.21
N LYS A 134 34.80 -11.06 3.90
CA LYS A 134 35.13 -12.47 4.08
C LYS A 134 33.92 -13.37 3.81
N GLY A 135 33.83 -13.85 2.58
CA GLY A 135 33.01 -15.02 2.23
C GLY A 135 32.16 -14.83 0.98
N HIS A 136 32.68 -15.27 -0.16
CA HIS A 136 32.08 -15.20 -1.50
C HIS A 136 30.89 -16.16 -1.72
N ASN A 137 29.99 -16.28 -0.74
CA ASN A 137 28.72 -16.97 -0.92
C ASN A 137 27.61 -15.93 -1.00
N SER A 138 27.37 -15.43 -2.20
CA SER A 138 26.23 -14.57 -2.55
C SER A 138 24.91 -15.24 -2.14
N ARG A 139 24.50 -15.04 -0.88
CA ARG A 139 23.10 -15.24 -0.50
C ARG A 139 22.31 -14.21 -1.27
N LYS A 140 21.56 -14.67 -2.27
CA LYS A 140 20.55 -13.88 -2.99
C LYS A 140 19.63 -13.22 -1.96
N GLY A 141 19.86 -11.93 -1.66
CA GLY A 141 18.96 -11.14 -0.85
C GLY A 141 17.58 -11.20 -1.49
N LYS A 142 16.62 -11.80 -0.80
CA LYS A 142 15.25 -11.84 -1.30
C LYS A 142 14.68 -10.45 -1.09
N LEU A 143 14.52 -9.69 -2.16
CA LEU A 143 13.89 -8.36 -2.11
C LEU A 143 12.51 -8.50 -1.44
N ALA A 144 12.37 -7.94 -0.24
CA ALA A 144 11.12 -7.93 0.50
C ALA A 144 10.34 -6.68 0.08
N TRP A 145 9.15 -6.89 -0.48
CA TRP A 145 8.31 -5.81 -0.96
C TRP A 145 6.84 -6.09 -0.71
N SER A 146 6.04 -5.03 -0.59
CA SER A 146 4.61 -5.09 -0.28
C SER A 146 3.79 -4.21 -1.23
N ASP A 147 2.59 -4.69 -1.56
CA ASP A 147 1.59 -3.91 -2.30
C ASP A 147 0.83 -3.02 -1.31
N VAL A 148 0.61 -1.76 -1.68
CA VAL A 148 -0.19 -0.83 -0.88
C VAL A 148 -1.34 -0.27 -1.70
N PHE A 149 -2.54 -0.52 -1.17
CA PHE A 149 -3.80 -0.23 -1.85
C PHE A 149 -4.42 1.09 -1.41
N THR A 150 -4.01 1.61 -0.26
CA THR A 150 -4.36 2.96 0.16
C THR A 150 -3.14 3.72 0.63
N TYR A 151 -2.96 4.88 0.01
CA TYR A 151 -1.87 5.79 0.29
C TYR A 151 -2.34 6.78 1.37
N GLY A 152 -1.80 6.65 2.57
CA GLY A 152 -1.71 7.80 3.46
C GLY A 152 -0.64 8.72 2.91
N ASN A 153 -0.94 10.00 2.70
CA ASN A 153 0.03 10.99 2.22
C ASN A 153 1.32 10.95 3.08
N TYR A 154 2.48 10.68 2.46
CA TYR A 154 3.75 10.37 3.16
C TYR A 154 4.45 11.63 3.69
N THR A 155 4.26 11.96 4.97
CA THR A 155 5.19 12.77 5.77
C THR A 155 5.78 11.91 6.86
N PHE A 156 7.11 11.75 6.91
CA PHE A 156 7.75 11.19 8.09
C PHE A 156 8.40 12.24 8.98
N LEU A 157 8.73 13.41 8.42
CA LEU A 157 9.11 14.58 9.20
C LEU A 157 7.96 15.57 9.15
N ARG A 158 7.14 15.51 10.21
CA ARG A 158 6.10 16.51 10.42
C ARG A 158 6.81 17.86 10.65
N PRO A 159 6.47 18.93 9.91
CA PRO A 159 6.92 20.26 10.31
C PRO A 159 6.42 20.51 11.73
N TYR A 160 7.32 20.89 12.63
CA TYR A 160 6.98 21.12 14.03
C TYR A 160 5.90 22.20 14.11
N SER A 161 4.68 21.78 14.46
CA SER A 161 3.59 22.71 14.70
C SER A 161 3.66 23.16 16.15
N ARG A 162 3.88 24.47 16.36
CA ARG A 162 3.87 25.10 17.69
C ARG A 162 2.55 24.89 18.42
N PHE A 163 1.48 24.53 17.70
CA PHE A 163 0.16 24.24 18.25
C PHE A 163 0.10 22.93 19.06
N GLN A 164 0.97 21.96 18.78
CA GLN A 164 0.83 20.62 19.38
C GLN A 164 0.96 20.65 20.91
N PHE A 165 2.00 21.31 21.43
CA PHE A 165 2.28 21.33 22.86
C PHE A 165 1.22 22.09 23.67
N PRO A 166 0.82 23.33 23.29
CA PRO A 166 -0.30 24.02 23.93
C PRO A 166 -1.61 23.24 23.91
N ALA A 167 -1.92 22.57 22.79
CA ALA A 167 -3.14 21.77 22.69
C ALA A 167 -3.10 20.54 23.61
N ILE A 168 -1.94 19.88 23.77
CA ILE A 168 -1.78 18.80 24.75
C ILE A 168 -2.01 19.34 26.16
N ILE A 169 -1.36 20.45 26.54
CA ILE A 169 -1.56 21.08 27.85
C ILE A 169 -3.02 21.45 28.06
N LEU A 170 -3.68 22.07 27.07
CA LEU A 170 -5.08 22.48 27.17
C LEU A 170 -6.01 21.29 27.44
N SER A 171 -5.66 20.07 26.98
CA SER A 171 -6.46 18.87 27.27
C SER A 171 -6.46 18.49 28.76
N SER A 172 -5.50 19.00 29.56
CA SER A 172 -5.53 18.85 31.02
C SER A 172 -6.68 19.58 31.69
N ALA A 173 -7.39 20.47 30.97
CA ALA A 173 -8.67 21.03 31.41
C ALA A 173 -9.71 19.95 31.74
N LYS A 174 -9.55 18.71 31.24
CA LYS A 174 -10.36 17.55 31.63
C LYS A 174 -10.34 17.30 33.15
N LEU A 175 -9.27 17.68 33.86
CA LEU A 175 -9.19 17.56 35.32
C LEU A 175 -10.23 18.44 36.05
N VAL A 176 -10.73 19.50 35.41
CA VAL A 176 -11.82 20.33 35.95
C VAL A 176 -13.12 19.51 36.05
N GLU A 177 -13.43 18.69 35.05
CA GLU A 177 -14.58 17.78 35.14
C GLU A 177 -14.42 16.80 36.29
N VAL A 178 -13.23 16.18 36.42
CA VAL A 178 -12.95 15.22 37.50
C VAL A 178 -13.12 15.88 38.86
N TYR A 179 -12.58 17.09 39.02
CA TYR A 179 -12.73 17.87 40.24
C TYR A 179 -14.19 18.20 40.55
N ILE A 180 -14.96 18.69 39.57
CA ILE A 180 -16.37 19.03 39.80
C ILE A 180 -17.21 17.78 40.10
N LEU A 181 -16.98 16.65 39.42
CA LEU A 181 -17.67 15.40 39.73
C LEU A 181 -17.30 14.89 41.13
N TRP A 182 -16.05 15.06 41.53
CA TRP A 182 -15.59 14.75 42.89
C TRP A 182 -16.33 15.60 43.93
N THR A 183 -16.40 16.93 43.75
CA THR A 183 -17.07 17.82 44.72
C THR A 183 -18.57 17.57 44.82
N HIS A 184 -19.19 16.96 43.80
CA HIS A 184 -20.60 16.54 43.80
C HIS A 184 -20.80 15.08 44.26
N GLY A 185 -19.79 14.47 44.89
CA GLY A 185 -19.88 13.12 45.48
C GLY A 185 -19.76 11.96 44.51
N SER A 186 -19.35 12.21 43.26
CA SER A 186 -19.24 11.21 42.18
C SER A 186 -17.79 11.00 41.72
N SER A 187 -16.89 10.75 42.68
CA SER A 187 -15.46 10.56 42.40
C SER A 187 -15.20 9.37 41.45
N ILE A 188 -15.94 8.27 41.61
CA ILE A 188 -15.79 7.07 40.77
C ILE A 188 -16.14 7.38 39.30
N LEU A 189 -17.24 8.11 39.04
CA LEU A 189 -17.62 8.48 37.68
C LEU A 189 -16.57 9.38 37.03
N GLY A 190 -16.04 10.35 37.79
CA GLY A 190 -14.94 11.22 37.34
C GLY A 190 -13.69 10.43 36.96
N MET A 191 -13.27 9.48 37.81
CA MET A 191 -12.10 8.63 37.55
C MET A 191 -12.31 7.72 36.33
N VAL A 192 -13.49 7.10 36.20
CA VAL A 192 -13.82 6.24 35.05
C VAL A 192 -13.85 7.03 33.75
N SER A 193 -14.37 8.26 33.75
CA SER A 193 -14.36 9.13 32.57
C SER A 193 -12.96 9.64 32.22
N ALA A 194 -12.11 9.87 33.22
CA ALA A 194 -10.75 10.36 33.02
C ALA A 194 -9.77 9.27 32.56
N THR A 195 -10.05 7.99 32.83
CA THR A 195 -9.10 6.90 32.59
C THR A 195 -8.67 6.78 31.12
N PRO A 196 -9.58 6.72 30.11
CA PRO A 196 -9.17 6.72 28.70
C PRO A 196 -8.40 7.98 28.30
N TRP A 197 -8.87 9.16 28.74
CA TRP A 197 -8.18 10.42 28.47
C TRP A 197 -6.75 10.40 29.00
N ALA A 198 -6.53 10.00 30.26
CA ALA A 198 -5.21 9.95 30.87
C ALA A 198 -4.25 9.04 30.11
N PHE A 199 -4.72 7.87 29.64
CA PHE A 199 -3.94 6.97 28.81
C PHE A 199 -3.49 7.62 27.50
N PHE A 200 -4.41 8.23 26.75
CA PHE A 200 -4.08 8.89 25.48
C PHE A 200 -3.27 10.19 25.68
N PHE A 201 -3.50 10.92 26.77
CA PHE A 201 -2.72 12.09 27.16
C PHE A 201 -1.26 11.72 27.43
N LEU A 202 -1.00 10.68 28.23
CA LEU A 202 0.35 10.18 28.49
C LEU A 202 1.03 9.71 27.20
N GLY A 203 0.30 8.98 26.35
CA GLY A 203 0.79 8.59 25.02
C GLY A 203 1.18 9.80 24.17
N ALA A 204 0.33 10.83 24.12
CA ALA A 204 0.61 12.07 23.40
C ALA A 204 1.86 12.79 23.92
N VAL A 205 2.04 12.87 25.24
CA VAL A 205 3.25 13.46 25.86
C VAL A 205 4.50 12.68 25.48
N LEU A 206 4.45 11.34 25.53
CA LEU A 206 5.59 10.48 25.15
C LEU A 206 5.95 10.64 23.66
N ILE A 207 4.95 10.66 22.77
CA ILE A 207 5.16 10.89 21.34
C ILE A 207 5.79 12.26 21.10
N GLN A 208 5.26 13.31 21.75
CA GLN A 208 5.79 14.67 21.59
C GLN A 208 7.22 14.78 22.13
N ALA A 209 7.54 14.11 23.24
CA ALA A 209 8.89 14.05 23.78
C ALA A 209 9.85 13.32 22.82
N GLN A 210 9.42 12.19 22.24
CA GLN A 210 10.21 11.46 21.25
C GLN A 210 10.47 12.29 19.98
N GLU A 211 9.46 13.01 19.47
CA GLU A 211 9.63 13.94 18.34
C GLU A 211 10.66 15.04 18.65
N LEU A 212 10.63 15.60 19.86
CA LEU A 212 11.59 16.61 20.30
C LEU A 212 13.01 16.04 20.43
N LEU A 213 13.15 14.79 20.88
CA LEU A 213 14.43 14.10 20.96
C LEU A 213 14.99 13.79 19.57
N LEU A 214 14.18 13.22 18.67
CA LEU A 214 14.57 12.91 17.30
C LEU A 214 15.01 14.17 16.54
N ARG A 215 14.38 15.31 16.80
CA ARG A 215 14.76 16.60 16.19
C ARG A 215 16.17 17.06 16.60
N ARG A 216 16.66 16.67 17.77
CA ARG A 216 18.01 17.05 18.24
C ARG A 216 19.13 16.24 17.59
N HIS A 217 18.80 15.10 16.96
CA HIS A 217 19.79 14.29 16.27
C HIS A 217 20.02 14.83 14.84
N PRO A 218 21.24 15.28 14.50
CA PRO A 218 21.57 15.72 13.15
C PRO A 218 21.61 14.53 12.19
N GLU A 219 21.07 14.73 10.99
CA GLU A 219 20.95 13.77 9.89
C GLU A 219 20.09 12.52 10.22
N PRO A 220 18.79 12.51 9.84
CA PRO A 220 18.02 11.28 9.89
C PRO A 220 18.73 10.25 9.01
N LYS A 221 19.14 9.12 9.60
CA LYS A 221 19.59 7.96 8.83
C LYS A 221 18.56 7.72 7.73
N MET A 222 19.01 7.64 6.46
CA MET A 222 18.13 7.27 5.36
C MET A 222 17.33 6.05 5.79
N GLY A 223 16.01 6.16 5.68
CA GLY A 223 15.17 5.01 5.96
C GLY A 223 15.44 3.91 4.95
N SER A 224 15.03 2.70 5.28
CA SER A 224 15.19 1.52 4.42
C SER A 224 14.03 1.36 3.44
N LEU A 225 13.11 2.32 3.30
CA LEU A 225 11.91 2.13 2.51
C LEU A 225 11.96 2.94 1.21
N ASP A 226 11.87 2.26 0.08
CA ASP A 226 11.71 2.90 -1.21
C ASP A 226 10.27 2.72 -1.69
N ILE A 227 9.75 3.73 -2.36
CA ILE A 227 8.34 3.85 -2.67
C ILE A 227 8.17 4.35 -4.08
N ILE A 228 7.33 3.67 -4.84
CA ILE A 228 6.78 4.19 -6.09
C ILE A 228 5.26 4.33 -5.94
N ALA A 229 4.76 5.54 -6.15
CA ALA A 229 3.35 5.88 -5.96
C ALA A 229 2.81 6.63 -7.18
N GLY A 230 1.49 6.53 -7.40
CA GLY A 230 0.80 7.21 -8.49
C GLY A 230 -0.24 6.32 -9.13
N TYR A 231 -0.71 6.70 -10.31
CA TYR A 231 -1.53 5.82 -11.14
C TYR A 231 -0.61 4.78 -11.79
N LEU A 232 -0.45 3.63 -11.12
CA LEU A 232 0.46 2.59 -11.58
C LEU A 232 0.02 2.05 -12.95
N PRO A 233 0.96 1.77 -13.87
CA PRO A 233 0.65 1.21 -15.18
C PRO A 233 0.08 -0.19 -15.04
N MET A 234 -0.99 -0.48 -15.78
CA MET A 234 -1.64 -1.79 -15.83
C MET A 234 -1.84 -2.23 -17.26
N VAL A 235 -2.08 -3.53 -17.47
CA VAL A 235 -2.27 -4.10 -18.81
C VAL A 235 -3.31 -3.31 -19.60
N SER A 236 -4.46 -2.98 -19.00
CA SER A 236 -5.54 -2.27 -19.66
C SER A 236 -5.46 -0.74 -19.59
N ARG A 237 -4.54 -0.17 -18.81
CA ARG A 237 -4.55 1.25 -18.47
C ARG A 237 -3.16 1.87 -18.52
N ARG A 238 -3.06 3.00 -19.22
CA ARG A 238 -1.87 3.84 -19.18
C ARG A 238 -1.62 4.31 -17.75
N GLY A 239 -0.39 4.12 -17.26
CA GLY A 239 0.04 4.71 -15.99
C GLY A 239 -0.02 6.24 -16.05
N GLY A 240 -0.32 6.90 -14.95
CA GLY A 240 -0.43 8.36 -14.86
C GLY A 240 0.80 9.00 -14.21
N PRO A 241 0.65 10.22 -13.64
CA PRO A 241 1.72 10.87 -12.88
C PRO A 241 2.30 9.95 -11.81
N ARG A 242 3.62 9.94 -11.70
CA ARG A 242 4.38 9.09 -10.79
C ARG A 242 5.16 9.91 -9.78
N LYS A 243 5.34 9.34 -8.59
CA LYS A 243 6.17 9.87 -7.53
C LYS A 243 7.04 8.76 -6.98
N VAL A 244 8.36 8.93 -7.09
CA VAL A 244 9.34 8.02 -6.50
C VAL A 244 9.89 8.68 -5.25
N ILE A 245 9.84 7.97 -4.12
CA ILE A 245 10.34 8.43 -2.81
C ILE A 245 11.33 7.38 -2.34
N LEU A 246 12.55 7.81 -2.06
CA LEU A 246 13.64 6.90 -1.73
C LEU A 246 14.15 7.17 -0.33
N GLY A 247 14.58 6.11 0.34
CA GLY A 247 15.06 6.19 1.72
C GLY A 247 14.02 6.73 2.70
N ALA A 248 12.74 6.50 2.44
CA ALA A 248 11.65 6.83 3.34
C ALA A 248 11.81 6.04 4.65
N ALA A 249 11.49 6.69 5.77
CA ALA A 249 11.41 6.01 7.06
C ALA A 249 10.22 5.03 7.05
N GLU A 250 10.33 3.94 7.82
CA GLU A 250 9.17 3.09 8.06
C GLU A 250 8.12 3.87 8.88
N ASN A 251 6.85 3.53 8.69
CA ASN A 251 5.78 4.16 9.46
C ASN A 251 5.90 3.75 10.94
N PRO A 252 6.22 4.65 11.88
CA PRO A 252 6.35 4.25 13.28
C PRO A 252 5.05 3.64 13.81
N LYS A 253 3.90 4.06 13.26
CA LYS A 253 2.57 3.56 13.60
C LYS A 253 2.33 2.09 13.22
N SER A 254 3.12 1.51 12.31
CA SER A 254 2.99 0.08 11.98
C SER A 254 3.73 -0.83 12.98
N SER A 255 4.56 -0.25 13.85
CA SER A 255 5.34 -0.97 14.86
C SER A 255 4.47 -1.69 15.90
N PHE A 256 5.06 -2.71 16.53
CA PHE A 256 4.39 -3.48 17.57
C PHE A 256 3.95 -2.61 18.76
N SER A 257 4.76 -1.62 19.17
CA SER A 257 4.43 -0.72 20.28
C SER A 257 3.18 0.10 20.02
N TRP A 258 3.00 0.60 18.80
CA TRP A 258 1.78 1.31 18.42
C TRP A 258 0.55 0.40 18.37
N ARG A 259 0.71 -0.84 17.89
CA ARG A 259 -0.38 -1.83 17.94
C ARG A 259 -0.81 -2.15 19.36
N LEU A 260 0.15 -2.30 20.28
CA LEU A 260 -0.11 -2.51 21.70
C LEU A 260 -0.79 -1.29 22.32
N PHE A 261 -0.31 -0.07 22.03
CA PHE A 261 -0.91 1.18 22.49
C PHE A 261 -2.38 1.27 22.09
N TRP A 262 -2.72 0.97 20.84
CA TRP A 262 -4.11 0.98 20.41
C TRP A 262 -4.92 -0.18 20.98
N ALA A 263 -4.38 -1.39 21.09
CA ALA A 263 -5.08 -2.50 21.72
C ALA A 263 -5.47 -2.17 23.18
N SER A 264 -4.54 -1.61 23.95
CA SER A 264 -4.79 -1.13 25.31
C SER A 264 -5.81 0.01 25.33
N GLY A 265 -5.70 0.98 24.41
CA GLY A 265 -6.65 2.08 24.27
C GLY A 265 -8.08 1.60 23.98
N ALA A 266 -8.25 0.59 23.13
CA ALA A 266 -9.55 -0.03 22.84
C ALA A 266 -10.15 -0.71 24.07
N LEU A 267 -9.36 -1.49 24.79
CA LEU A 267 -9.80 -2.19 26.01
C LEU A 267 -10.21 -1.19 27.11
N LEU A 268 -9.36 -0.20 27.39
CA LEU A 268 -9.64 0.83 28.40
C LEU A 268 -10.88 1.65 28.06
N SER A 269 -11.04 2.04 26.79
CA SER A 269 -12.21 2.80 26.33
C SER A 269 -13.49 1.98 26.41
N THR A 270 -13.44 0.69 26.07
CA THR A 270 -14.58 -0.23 26.19
C THR A 270 -14.99 -0.43 27.65
N ALA A 271 -14.02 -0.70 28.53
CA ALA A 271 -14.26 -0.86 29.96
C ALA A 271 -14.82 0.43 30.57
N SER A 272 -14.29 1.59 30.20
CA SER A 272 -14.78 2.90 30.65
C SER A 272 -16.24 3.14 30.25
N ILE A 273 -16.64 2.86 28.99
CA ILE A 273 -18.05 2.98 28.57
C ILE A 273 -18.97 2.10 29.43
N ILE A 274 -18.62 0.82 29.59
CA ILE A 274 -19.45 -0.15 30.33
C ILE A 274 -19.59 0.29 31.79
N LEU A 275 -18.47 0.67 32.43
CA LEU A 275 -18.46 1.14 33.81
C LEU A 275 -19.22 2.46 33.97
N SER A 276 -19.06 3.42 33.05
CA SER A 276 -19.84 4.66 33.06
C SER A 276 -21.33 4.37 33.00
N TYR A 277 -21.77 3.45 32.16
CA TYR A 277 -23.20 3.08 32.08
C TYR A 277 -23.73 2.49 33.39
N ILE A 278 -22.98 1.58 34.00
CA ILE A 278 -23.34 0.96 35.29
C ILE A 278 -23.40 2.02 36.40
N ILE A 279 -22.39 2.88 36.49
CA ILE A 279 -22.28 3.92 37.52
C ILE A 279 -23.37 4.97 37.34
N MET A 280 -23.62 5.45 36.12
CA MET A 280 -24.63 6.48 35.84
C MET A 280 -26.03 6.08 36.32
N ARG A 281 -26.38 4.79 36.26
CA ARG A 281 -27.67 4.29 36.79
C ARG A 281 -27.84 4.54 38.29
N GLN A 282 -26.74 4.67 39.02
CA GLN A 282 -26.71 4.85 40.47
C GLN A 282 -26.54 6.32 40.88
N GLN A 283 -26.26 7.24 39.95
CA GLN A 283 -25.96 8.64 40.26
C GLN A 283 -27.22 9.51 40.35
N PRO A 284 -27.20 10.56 41.19
CA PRO A 284 -28.28 11.55 41.20
C PRO A 284 -28.36 12.28 39.85
N ARG A 285 -29.58 12.68 39.46
CA ARG A 285 -29.83 13.33 38.16
C ARG A 285 -28.95 14.56 37.94
N SER A 286 -28.71 15.36 38.98
CA SER A 286 -27.84 16.54 38.92
C SER A 286 -26.42 16.20 38.45
N VAL A 287 -25.81 15.15 39.00
CA VAL A 287 -24.48 14.66 38.61
C VAL A 287 -24.48 14.19 37.16
N VAL A 288 -25.53 13.47 36.74
CA VAL A 288 -25.66 13.00 35.35
C VAL A 288 -25.75 14.18 34.38
N PHE A 289 -26.48 15.24 34.73
CA PHE A 289 -26.56 16.46 33.91
C PHE A 289 -25.23 17.20 33.83
N ILE A 290 -24.52 17.35 34.96
CA ILE A 290 -23.19 17.96 35.00
C ILE A 290 -22.23 17.17 34.10
N TRP A 291 -22.19 15.84 34.25
CA TRP A 291 -21.38 14.96 33.43
C TRP A 291 -21.72 15.09 31.94
N ALA A 292 -23.01 15.06 31.58
CA ALA A 292 -23.46 15.18 30.20
C ALA A 292 -23.09 16.55 29.59
N GLY A 293 -23.22 17.63 30.37
CA GLY A 293 -22.79 18.97 29.99
C GLY A 293 -21.29 19.03 29.67
N PHE A 294 -20.46 18.41 30.52
CA PHE A 294 -19.04 18.26 30.22
C PHE A 294 -18.78 17.43 28.97
N GLN A 295 -19.47 16.30 28.77
CA GLN A 295 -19.28 15.49 27.55
C GLN A 295 -19.60 16.28 26.27
N LEU A 296 -20.63 17.12 26.29
CA LEU A 296 -20.99 18.00 25.16
C LEU A 296 -19.95 19.11 24.95
N LEU A 297 -19.49 19.75 26.03
CA LEU A 297 -18.42 20.74 25.96
C LEU A 297 -17.15 20.15 25.36
N TRP A 298 -16.70 18.99 25.87
CA TRP A 298 -15.51 18.32 25.34
C TRP A 298 -15.66 17.86 23.91
N LEU A 299 -16.87 17.44 23.52
CA LEU A 299 -17.17 17.13 22.13
C LEU A 299 -16.96 18.35 21.22
N ALA A 300 -17.51 19.51 21.61
CA ALA A 300 -17.37 20.76 20.85
C ALA A 300 -15.89 21.18 20.74
N VAL A 301 -15.16 21.17 21.86
CA VAL A 301 -13.73 21.52 21.87
C VAL A 301 -12.91 20.51 21.07
N ARG A 302 -13.24 19.22 21.14
CA ARG A 302 -12.57 18.18 20.32
C ARG A 302 -12.75 18.42 18.82
N ILE A 303 -13.94 18.80 18.37
CA ILE A 303 -14.21 19.16 16.97
C ILE A 303 -13.38 20.40 16.58
N LEU A 304 -13.34 21.42 17.45
CA LEU A 304 -12.52 22.62 17.22
C LEU A 304 -11.03 22.25 17.08
N ILE A 305 -10.48 21.46 18.00
CA ILE A 305 -9.08 21.00 17.95
C ILE A 305 -8.80 20.19 16.68
N TYR A 306 -9.74 19.37 16.22
CA TYR A 306 -9.57 18.63 14.96
C TYR A 306 -9.37 19.56 13.75
N HIS A 307 -10.11 20.67 13.70
CA HIS A 307 -10.00 21.65 12.62
C HIS A 307 -8.78 22.58 12.77
N LEU A 308 -8.39 22.91 14.00
CA LEU A 308 -7.20 23.73 14.28
C LEU A 308 -5.89 22.95 14.15
N ALA A 309 -5.90 21.65 14.43
CA ALA A 309 -4.73 20.82 14.29
C ALA A 309 -4.46 20.59 12.80
N ASP A 310 -3.34 21.13 12.33
CA ASP A 310 -2.88 20.91 10.97
C ASP A 310 -2.97 19.41 10.62
N PRO A 311 -3.62 19.06 9.49
CA PRO A 311 -3.49 17.71 8.97
C PRO A 311 -1.99 17.46 8.82
N ALA A 312 -1.51 16.30 9.25
CA ALA A 312 -0.12 15.93 9.03
C ALA A 312 0.12 15.85 7.50
N ASN A 313 0.58 16.97 6.90
CA ASN A 313 0.59 17.19 5.46
C ASN A 313 2.00 17.14 4.86
N PRO A 314 2.18 16.39 3.74
CA PRO A 314 3.30 16.26 2.81
C PRO A 314 4.50 17.20 2.72
N MET A 315 5.72 16.79 3.10
CA MET A 315 6.96 17.19 2.37
C MET A 315 7.80 15.97 2.02
N ALA A 316 8.42 16.00 0.84
CA ALA A 316 9.35 15.00 0.33
C ALA A 316 10.51 15.73 -0.37
N LEU A 317 11.75 15.26 -0.22
CA LEU A 317 12.71 15.16 -1.33
C LEU A 317 14.02 14.45 -0.94
N ARG A 318 14.36 13.39 -1.66
CA ARG A 318 15.63 13.19 -2.38
C ARG A 318 15.50 11.94 -3.25
N ILE A 319 16.10 11.97 -4.43
CA ILE A 319 16.09 10.88 -5.42
C ILE A 319 17.50 10.27 -5.45
N LEU A 320 17.64 8.97 -5.21
CA LEU A 320 18.84 8.16 -5.46
C LEU A 320 18.59 7.19 -6.63
N VAL A 321 19.48 7.16 -7.62
CA VAL A 321 19.21 6.45 -8.88
C VAL A 321 19.17 4.91 -8.72
N GLU A 322 20.02 4.32 -7.88
CA GLU A 322 20.15 2.85 -7.75
C GLU A 322 18.89 2.15 -7.22
N HIS A 323 18.17 2.80 -6.29
CA HIS A 323 16.96 2.23 -5.67
C HIS A 323 15.76 2.24 -6.63
N VAL A 324 15.81 3.04 -7.71
CA VAL A 324 14.71 3.12 -8.68
C VAL A 324 14.61 1.82 -9.49
N VAL A 325 15.73 1.15 -9.74
CA VAL A 325 15.78 -0.12 -10.47
C VAL A 325 15.04 -1.21 -9.71
N ASP A 326 15.27 -1.32 -8.40
CA ASP A 326 14.57 -2.26 -7.53
C ASP A 326 13.05 -2.03 -7.50
N LEU A 327 12.64 -0.76 -7.40
CA LEU A 327 11.24 -0.38 -7.51
C LEU A 327 10.62 -0.74 -8.86
N THR A 328 11.40 -0.62 -9.95
CA THR A 328 10.97 -0.98 -11.30
C THR A 328 10.71 -2.48 -11.40
N PHE A 329 11.62 -3.30 -10.86
CA PHE A 329 11.42 -4.75 -10.80
C PHE A 329 10.21 -5.13 -9.94
N ALA A 330 10.00 -4.46 -8.82
CA ALA A 330 8.83 -4.68 -7.97
C ALA A 330 7.52 -4.33 -8.71
N LEU A 331 7.50 -3.21 -9.45
CA LEU A 331 6.38 -2.82 -10.31
C LEU A 331 6.11 -3.84 -11.41
N ALA A 332 7.14 -4.28 -12.12
CA ALA A 332 7.04 -5.29 -13.17
C ALA A 332 6.45 -6.60 -12.66
N LYS A 333 6.85 -7.00 -11.44
CA LYS A 333 6.38 -8.20 -10.77
C LYS A 333 5.00 -8.02 -10.12
N CYS A 334 4.56 -6.79 -9.90
CA CYS A 334 3.17 -6.45 -9.55
C CYS A 334 2.27 -6.59 -10.78
N GLN A 335 2.64 -5.97 -11.89
CA GLN A 335 1.95 -6.08 -13.17
C GLN A 335 1.79 -7.53 -13.62
N SER A 336 2.83 -8.36 -13.50
CA SER A 336 2.76 -9.77 -13.90
C SER A 336 1.75 -10.59 -13.09
N MET A 337 1.43 -10.17 -11.85
CA MET A 337 0.42 -10.85 -11.02
C MET A 337 -1.01 -10.49 -11.41
N ILE A 338 -1.24 -9.22 -11.74
CA ILE A 338 -2.55 -8.71 -12.15
C ILE A 338 -2.80 -8.92 -13.64
N HIS A 339 -1.79 -9.39 -14.38
CA HIS A 339 -1.91 -9.66 -15.80
C HIS A 339 -2.98 -10.71 -16.08
N PRO A 340 -3.85 -10.54 -17.10
CA PRO A 340 -4.92 -11.50 -17.43
C PRO A 340 -4.43 -12.93 -17.66
N TRP A 341 -3.23 -13.08 -18.21
CA TRP A 341 -2.58 -14.37 -18.44
C TRP A 341 -2.07 -15.07 -17.15
N GLY A 342 -2.04 -14.36 -16.03
CA GLY A 342 -1.59 -14.86 -14.74
C GLY A 342 -0.07 -14.96 -14.60
N GLN A 343 0.37 -15.07 -13.34
CA GLN A 343 1.79 -15.04 -12.97
C GLN A 343 2.61 -16.18 -13.59
N ALA A 344 2.01 -17.34 -13.84
CA ALA A 344 2.72 -18.53 -14.35
C ALA A 344 3.41 -18.25 -15.70
N GLN A 345 2.79 -17.44 -16.54
CA GLN A 345 3.28 -17.05 -17.88
C GLN A 345 4.52 -16.16 -17.82
N TYR A 346 4.77 -15.59 -16.65
CA TYR A 346 5.90 -14.71 -16.35
C TYR A 346 6.94 -15.37 -15.44
N ALA A 347 6.80 -16.67 -15.11
CA ALA A 347 7.74 -17.37 -14.22
C ALA A 347 9.18 -17.39 -14.76
N GLY A 348 9.34 -17.27 -16.09
CA GLY A 348 10.63 -17.19 -16.77
C GLY A 348 11.24 -15.79 -16.86
N ASN A 349 10.54 -14.74 -16.41
CA ASN A 349 11.04 -13.37 -16.43
C ASN A 349 11.99 -13.09 -15.25
N THR A 350 12.96 -12.21 -15.50
CA THR A 350 13.85 -11.69 -14.46
C THR A 350 13.15 -10.53 -13.72
N PHE A 351 13.02 -10.67 -12.39
CA PHE A 351 12.39 -9.68 -11.50
C PHE A 351 13.25 -9.32 -10.28
N ALA A 352 14.55 -9.56 -10.34
CA ALA A 352 15.46 -9.30 -9.24
C ALA A 352 16.68 -8.54 -9.75
N SER A 353 17.07 -7.50 -9.01
CA SER A 353 18.27 -6.72 -9.29
C SER A 353 19.55 -7.51 -9.08
N GLY A 354 19.57 -8.53 -8.21
CA GLY A 354 20.77 -9.33 -7.89
C GLY A 354 21.50 -9.96 -9.09
N ASP A 355 20.92 -9.88 -10.29
CA ASP A 355 21.56 -10.12 -11.57
C ASP A 355 22.24 -8.85 -12.16
N LEU A 356 22.68 -7.89 -11.32
CA LEU A 356 23.31 -6.61 -11.72
C LEU A 356 24.49 -6.79 -12.67
N THR A 357 25.20 -7.91 -12.58
CA THR A 357 26.28 -8.26 -13.51
C THR A 357 25.75 -8.48 -14.94
N LEU A 358 24.57 -9.10 -15.09
CA LEU A 358 23.87 -9.23 -16.37
C LEU A 358 23.38 -7.88 -16.89
N ILE A 359 23.00 -6.98 -16.00
CA ILE A 359 22.63 -5.60 -16.34
C ILE A 359 23.84 -4.81 -16.86
N SER A 360 25.01 -4.96 -16.21
CA SER A 360 26.23 -4.30 -16.68
C SER A 360 26.69 -4.82 -18.06
N ASP A 361 26.54 -6.12 -18.31
CA ASP A 361 26.75 -6.74 -19.62
C ASP A 361 25.72 -6.24 -20.65
N TRP A 362 24.47 -6.04 -20.22
CA TRP A 362 23.38 -5.53 -21.05
C TRP A 362 23.65 -4.10 -21.51
N ILE A 363 24.08 -3.20 -20.63
CA ILE A 363 24.42 -1.80 -20.95
C ILE A 363 25.48 -1.74 -22.06
N LYS A 364 26.45 -2.66 -22.05
CA LYS A 364 27.54 -2.71 -23.03
C LYS A 364 27.22 -3.52 -24.30
N SER A 365 26.06 -4.17 -24.35
CA SER A 365 25.70 -5.07 -25.45
C SER A 365 25.16 -4.33 -26.67
N PRO A 366 25.57 -4.67 -27.90
CA PRO A 366 24.98 -4.09 -29.11
C PRO A 366 23.47 -4.43 -29.24
N ASN A 367 22.75 -3.62 -30.03
CA ASN A 367 21.32 -3.83 -30.32
C ASN A 367 21.05 -4.97 -31.30
N LEU A 368 22.08 -5.44 -31.99
CA LEU A 368 22.04 -6.51 -32.98
C LEU A 368 23.05 -7.58 -32.61
N TYR A 369 22.66 -8.84 -32.79
CA TYR A 369 23.57 -9.97 -32.65
C TYR A 369 24.15 -10.31 -34.02
N PRO A 370 25.46 -10.13 -34.29
CA PRO A 370 26.04 -10.58 -35.55
C PRO A 370 25.96 -12.11 -35.60
N LEU A 371 25.15 -12.62 -36.53
CA LEU A 371 25.12 -14.05 -36.84
C LEU A 371 26.53 -14.43 -37.35
N PRO A 372 27.19 -15.41 -36.74
CA PRO A 372 28.42 -15.95 -37.31
C PRO A 372 28.13 -16.49 -38.72
N ASP A 373 29.12 -16.54 -39.62
CA ASP A 373 29.06 -17.20 -40.95
C ASP A 373 28.90 -18.73 -40.86
N LEU A 374 28.26 -19.19 -39.79
CA LEU A 374 27.96 -20.57 -39.51
C LEU A 374 26.78 -20.95 -40.44
N ASN A 375 26.99 -22.01 -41.22
CA ASN A 375 25.97 -22.74 -41.98
C ASN A 375 24.98 -23.63 -41.17
N PRO A 376 24.94 -23.72 -39.82
CA PRO A 376 23.93 -24.51 -39.14
C PRO A 376 22.61 -23.73 -39.06
N THR A 377 21.55 -24.43 -39.45
CA THR A 377 20.16 -24.02 -39.28
C THR A 377 19.73 -23.98 -37.81
N SER A 378 20.48 -24.59 -36.90
CA SER A 378 20.18 -24.63 -35.46
C SER A 378 21.45 -24.68 -34.60
N PHE A 379 21.49 -23.94 -33.48
CA PHE A 379 22.61 -23.96 -32.53
C PHE A 379 22.20 -23.71 -31.07
N PRO A 380 22.98 -24.22 -30.10
CA PRO A 380 22.65 -24.04 -28.69
C PRO A 380 23.01 -22.64 -28.18
N VAL A 381 22.09 -22.04 -27.45
CA VAL A 381 22.20 -20.72 -26.81
C VAL A 381 21.90 -20.85 -25.32
N GLU A 382 22.71 -20.21 -24.48
CA GLU A 382 22.47 -20.15 -23.03
C GLU A 382 21.75 -18.84 -22.68
N ILE A 383 20.42 -18.91 -22.47
CA ILE A 383 19.62 -17.78 -21.98
C ILE A 383 19.96 -17.54 -20.52
N LYS A 384 20.40 -16.31 -20.23
CA LYS A 384 20.74 -15.85 -18.89
C LYS A 384 19.59 -15.11 -18.21
N ALA A 385 18.87 -14.27 -18.96
CA ALA A 385 17.76 -13.48 -18.44
C ALA A 385 16.74 -13.15 -19.53
N VAL A 386 15.51 -12.87 -19.11
CA VAL A 386 14.44 -12.39 -20.00
C VAL A 386 13.69 -11.26 -19.30
N PHE A 387 13.74 -10.07 -19.89
CA PHE A 387 12.96 -8.92 -19.46
C PHE A 387 11.70 -8.85 -20.32
N GLY A 388 10.55 -9.24 -19.77
CA GLY A 388 9.29 -9.18 -20.50
C GLY A 388 8.69 -7.78 -20.58
N ASP A 389 7.60 -7.68 -21.33
CA ASP A 389 6.66 -6.57 -21.42
C ASP A 389 6.35 -5.89 -20.07
N THR A 390 6.13 -6.62 -18.99
CA THR A 390 5.85 -6.00 -17.68
C THR A 390 7.06 -5.24 -17.12
N MET A 391 8.28 -5.73 -17.36
CA MET A 391 9.50 -5.01 -16.96
C MET A 391 9.75 -3.82 -17.88
N LEU A 392 9.62 -4.02 -19.18
CA LEU A 392 9.84 -2.99 -20.20
C LEU A 392 8.83 -1.83 -20.06
N SER A 393 7.57 -2.14 -19.81
CA SER A 393 6.52 -1.14 -19.56
C SER A 393 6.70 -0.40 -18.23
N SER A 394 7.15 -1.10 -17.19
CA SER A 394 7.51 -0.47 -15.91
C SER A 394 8.67 0.51 -16.08
N ALA A 395 9.72 0.14 -16.81
CA ALA A 395 10.86 1.01 -17.09
C ALA A 395 10.49 2.23 -17.95
N ILE A 396 9.69 2.03 -19.01
CA ILE A 396 9.16 3.12 -19.85
C ILE A 396 8.33 4.10 -19.03
N TRP A 397 7.46 3.60 -18.14
CA TRP A 397 6.64 4.47 -17.32
C TRP A 397 7.49 5.27 -16.32
N ILE A 398 8.53 4.65 -15.76
CA ILE A 398 9.46 5.27 -14.80
C ILE A 398 10.38 6.31 -15.45
N THR A 399 10.76 6.13 -16.71
CA THR A 399 11.48 7.15 -17.50
C THR A 399 10.54 8.24 -18.02
N GLY A 400 9.23 7.95 -18.13
CA GLY A 400 8.21 8.92 -18.52
C GLY A 400 7.90 8.94 -20.01
N SER A 401 8.23 7.86 -20.71
CA SER A 401 7.82 7.65 -22.09
C SER A 401 6.31 7.45 -22.20
N GLU A 402 5.75 7.76 -23.38
CA GLU A 402 4.31 7.77 -23.62
C GLU A 402 3.71 6.40 -23.92
N ALA A 403 4.54 5.39 -24.20
CA ALA A 403 4.08 4.06 -24.56
C ALA A 403 3.26 3.42 -23.43
N THR A 404 2.14 2.82 -23.79
CA THR A 404 1.26 2.12 -22.87
C THR A 404 1.70 0.66 -22.69
N PRO A 405 1.31 -0.01 -21.59
CA PRO A 405 1.54 -1.44 -21.44
C PRO A 405 0.98 -2.29 -22.58
N MET A 406 -0.12 -1.83 -23.22
CA MET A 406 -0.66 -2.49 -24.43
C MET A 406 0.21 -2.32 -25.66
N ASP A 407 0.90 -1.18 -25.83
CA ASP A 407 1.83 -1.00 -26.95
C ASP A 407 3.04 -1.93 -26.81
N LEU A 408 3.42 -2.21 -25.57
CA LEU A 408 4.54 -3.08 -25.22
C LEU A 408 4.12 -4.53 -25.05
N TYR A 409 2.86 -4.86 -25.37
CA TYR A 409 2.39 -6.22 -25.36
C TYR A 409 3.27 -7.09 -26.28
N ASP A 410 3.52 -8.32 -25.88
CA ASP A 410 4.42 -9.25 -26.57
C ASP A 410 5.88 -8.77 -26.70
N THR A 411 6.28 -7.60 -26.17
CA THR A 411 7.69 -7.19 -26.19
C THR A 411 8.50 -7.96 -25.15
N CYS A 412 9.76 -8.26 -25.47
CA CYS A 412 10.73 -8.69 -24.47
C CYS A 412 12.16 -8.38 -24.90
N THR A 413 13.09 -8.36 -23.96
CA THR A 413 14.53 -8.40 -24.23
C THR A 413 15.08 -9.71 -23.69
N VAL A 414 15.79 -10.46 -24.54
CA VAL A 414 16.42 -11.72 -24.17
C VAL A 414 17.92 -11.49 -24.02
N VAL A 415 18.47 -11.83 -22.85
CA VAL A 415 19.90 -11.83 -22.60
C VAL A 415 20.40 -13.25 -22.68
N PHE A 416 21.32 -13.51 -23.59
CA PHE A 416 21.89 -14.83 -23.78
C PHE A 416 23.38 -14.79 -24.10
N SER A 417 24.05 -15.92 -23.93
CA SER A 417 25.42 -16.13 -24.40
C SER A 417 25.48 -17.32 -25.33
N ILE A 418 26.29 -17.18 -26.39
CA ILE A 418 26.56 -18.25 -27.33
C ILE A 418 27.88 -18.90 -26.94
N ARG A 419 27.90 -20.24 -26.94
CA ARG A 419 29.14 -20.98 -26.84
C ARG A 419 29.82 -20.93 -28.21
N GLN A 420 30.78 -20.03 -28.37
CA GLN A 420 31.68 -20.12 -29.52
C GLN A 420 32.40 -21.47 -29.48
N SER A 421 32.68 -22.01 -30.66
CA SER A 421 33.24 -23.35 -30.89
C SER A 421 34.33 -23.71 -29.88
N LYS A 422 34.41 -25.01 -29.51
CA LYS A 422 35.33 -25.58 -28.49
C LYS A 422 36.81 -25.21 -28.68
N HIS A 423 37.20 -24.67 -29.83
CA HIS A 423 38.58 -24.41 -30.22
C HIS A 423 39.07 -22.98 -30.00
N VAL A 424 38.23 -22.03 -29.55
CA VAL A 424 38.68 -20.64 -29.29
C VAL A 424 38.34 -20.25 -27.86
N ALA A 425 39.36 -19.95 -27.05
CA ALA A 425 39.24 -19.50 -25.65
C ALA A 425 38.76 -18.04 -25.54
N SER A 426 37.84 -17.61 -26.41
CA SER A 426 37.27 -16.26 -26.35
C SER A 426 36.30 -16.16 -25.15
N PRO A 427 36.29 -15.02 -24.44
CA PRO A 427 35.38 -14.79 -23.34
C PRO A 427 33.93 -14.91 -23.83
N ARG A 428 33.08 -15.60 -23.06
CA ARG A 428 31.64 -15.72 -23.36
C ARG A 428 31.02 -14.33 -23.39
N ARG A 429 30.73 -13.82 -24.59
CA ARG A 429 30.04 -12.55 -24.74
C ARG A 429 28.55 -12.75 -24.51
N SER A 430 28.02 -12.09 -23.48
CA SER A 430 26.58 -11.92 -23.31
C SER A 430 26.07 -10.90 -24.34
N VAL A 431 24.92 -11.13 -24.92
CA VAL A 431 24.22 -10.15 -25.78
C VAL A 431 22.77 -10.06 -25.32
N ALA A 432 22.28 -8.82 -25.22
CA ALA A 432 20.88 -8.53 -24.99
C ALA A 432 20.24 -8.13 -26.32
N VAL A 433 19.19 -8.83 -26.73
CA VAL A 433 18.55 -8.59 -28.02
C VAL A 433 17.07 -8.28 -27.81
N PRO A 434 16.56 -7.14 -28.34
CA PRO A 434 15.14 -6.87 -28.40
C PRO A 434 14.43 -7.94 -29.22
N ALA A 435 13.37 -8.49 -28.66
CA ALA A 435 12.62 -9.60 -29.22
C ALA A 435 11.11 -9.41 -29.05
N ALA A 436 10.35 -10.15 -29.84
CA ALA A 436 8.93 -10.39 -29.59
C ALA A 436 8.78 -11.71 -28.82
N ARG A 437 7.73 -11.84 -28.03
CA ARG A 437 7.28 -13.06 -27.36
C ARG A 437 5.95 -13.45 -27.98
N VAL A 438 5.83 -14.72 -28.35
CA VAL A 438 4.57 -15.28 -28.82
C VAL A 438 4.21 -16.43 -27.88
N LEU A 439 2.95 -16.50 -27.49
CA LEU A 439 2.42 -17.63 -26.73
C LEU A 439 1.78 -18.61 -27.72
N SER A 440 2.26 -19.86 -27.74
CA SER A 440 1.50 -20.94 -28.36
C SER A 440 0.42 -21.44 -27.42
N GLY A 441 -0.58 -22.12 -27.95
CA GLY A 441 -1.57 -22.78 -27.12
C GLY A 441 -2.36 -23.69 -28.03
N ILE A 442 -2.49 -24.95 -27.63
CA ILE A 442 -3.41 -25.85 -28.32
C ILE A 442 -4.82 -25.36 -27.96
N GLY A 443 -5.62 -25.06 -28.99
CA GLY A 443 -6.89 -24.31 -28.96
C GLY A 443 -7.67 -24.32 -27.65
N MET A 444 -7.97 -23.12 -27.14
CA MET A 444 -8.92 -22.94 -26.05
C MET A 444 -10.36 -23.05 -26.57
N ALA A 445 -11.05 -24.14 -26.25
CA ALA A 445 -12.38 -23.98 -25.69
C ALA A 445 -12.18 -23.34 -24.31
N PHE A 446 -12.77 -22.16 -24.11
CA PHE A 446 -12.79 -21.46 -22.83
C PHE A 446 -13.60 -22.30 -21.83
N ASP A 447 -12.98 -23.31 -21.23
CA ASP A 447 -13.50 -23.91 -20.01
C ASP A 447 -12.46 -23.69 -18.91
N GLY A 448 -12.88 -22.94 -17.91
CA GLY A 448 -12.04 -22.37 -16.88
C GLY A 448 -11.62 -23.42 -15.86
N GLU A 449 -10.86 -24.44 -16.26
CA GLU A 449 -9.99 -25.21 -15.38
C GLU A 449 -9.14 -26.21 -16.20
N LYS A 450 -7.82 -26.01 -16.22
CA LYS A 450 -6.77 -27.00 -16.57
C LYS A 450 -6.47 -27.27 -18.06
N THR A 451 -6.10 -26.25 -18.83
CA THR A 451 -5.22 -26.47 -19.99
C THR A 451 -4.04 -25.50 -19.97
N VAL A 452 -2.83 -26.06 -20.09
CA VAL A 452 -1.57 -25.31 -20.04
C VAL A 452 -1.13 -25.01 -21.48
N PRO A 453 -0.95 -23.73 -21.87
CA PRO A 453 -0.44 -23.39 -23.20
C PRO A 453 1.03 -23.83 -23.38
N ASN A 454 1.39 -24.31 -24.57
CA ASN A 454 2.77 -24.52 -25.01
C ASN A 454 3.40 -23.18 -25.40
N TYR A 455 4.71 -22.92 -25.29
CA TYR A 455 5.28 -21.57 -25.58
C TYR A 455 6.27 -21.58 -26.76
N VAL A 456 6.00 -20.81 -27.82
CA VAL A 456 6.86 -20.61 -29.01
C VAL A 456 6.40 -19.33 -29.75
N PRO A 457 7.23 -18.56 -30.51
CA PRO A 457 8.67 -18.32 -30.43
C PRO A 457 9.02 -16.90 -29.94
N LYS A 458 10.28 -16.74 -29.48
CA LYS A 458 10.93 -15.44 -29.31
C LYS A 458 11.76 -15.15 -30.55
N GLY A 459 11.66 -13.95 -31.13
CA GLY A 459 12.39 -13.61 -32.36
C GLY A 459 12.97 -12.20 -32.34
N ALA A 460 14.20 -12.05 -32.83
CA ALA A 460 14.83 -10.76 -33.11
C ALA A 460 15.25 -10.72 -34.59
N PRO A 461 14.97 -9.64 -35.32
CA PRO A 461 15.34 -9.51 -36.72
C PRO A 461 16.82 -9.17 -36.82
N ASN A 462 17.52 -9.85 -37.71
CA ASN A 462 18.83 -9.43 -38.17
C ASN A 462 18.92 -9.66 -39.68
N SER A 463 19.06 -8.57 -40.46
CA SER A 463 19.26 -8.62 -41.93
C SER A 463 18.44 -9.68 -42.69
N GLY A 464 17.14 -9.87 -42.34
CA GLY A 464 16.24 -10.83 -42.99
C GLY A 464 16.14 -12.23 -42.35
N LEU A 465 16.86 -12.48 -41.24
CA LEU A 465 16.84 -13.74 -40.49
C LEU A 465 16.39 -13.52 -39.04
N TRP A 466 15.81 -14.56 -38.45
CA TRP A 466 15.24 -14.61 -37.12
C TRP A 466 15.85 -15.75 -36.31
N LEU A 467 16.10 -15.51 -35.04
CA LEU A 467 16.43 -16.56 -34.08
C LEU A 467 15.15 -17.04 -33.40
N GLN A 468 14.70 -18.26 -33.71
CA GLN A 468 13.55 -18.90 -33.07
C GLN A 468 14.01 -19.70 -31.85
N ILE A 469 13.55 -19.29 -30.66
CA ILE A 469 13.78 -20.04 -29.42
C ILE A 469 12.49 -20.73 -28.98
N GLN A 470 12.50 -22.06 -28.88
CA GLN A 470 11.39 -22.85 -28.37
C GLN A 470 11.60 -23.19 -26.89
N ILE A 471 10.61 -22.93 -26.05
CA ILE A 471 10.68 -23.19 -24.61
C ILE A 471 9.50 -24.09 -24.21
N PRO A 472 9.73 -25.29 -23.65
CA PRO A 472 8.65 -26.16 -23.21
C PRO A 472 7.76 -25.48 -22.17
N ALA A 473 6.48 -25.83 -22.11
CA ALA A 473 5.50 -25.22 -21.18
C ALA A 473 5.90 -25.30 -19.70
N GLN A 474 6.56 -26.38 -19.31
CA GLN A 474 7.04 -26.63 -17.95
C GLN A 474 8.56 -26.38 -17.84
N GLY A 475 9.19 -25.89 -18.91
CA GLY A 475 10.62 -25.66 -18.98
C GLY A 475 11.03 -24.38 -18.24
N LYS A 476 12.24 -24.40 -17.70
CA LYS A 476 12.89 -23.16 -17.24
C LYS A 476 13.25 -22.33 -18.48
N THR A 477 12.92 -21.04 -18.45
CA THR A 477 13.27 -20.10 -19.52
C THR A 477 14.76 -19.73 -19.53
N VAL A 478 15.41 -19.80 -18.36
CA VAL A 478 16.84 -19.59 -18.18
C VAL A 478 17.53 -20.94 -18.26
N GLY A 479 18.56 -21.06 -19.09
CA GLY A 479 19.25 -22.31 -19.37
C GLY A 479 19.74 -22.41 -20.81
N ILE A 480 20.18 -23.62 -21.20
CA ILE A 480 20.63 -23.91 -22.56
C ILE A 480 19.43 -24.36 -23.39
N HIS A 481 19.22 -23.69 -24.52
CA HIS A 481 18.13 -23.95 -25.46
C HIS A 481 18.69 -24.08 -26.88
N GLN A 482 18.04 -24.89 -27.72
CA GLN A 482 18.30 -24.88 -29.15
C GLN A 482 17.59 -23.70 -29.79
N VAL A 483 18.26 -23.07 -30.75
CA VAL A 483 17.76 -21.90 -31.47
C VAL A 483 17.87 -22.17 -32.96
N ASP A 484 16.75 -22.02 -33.64
CA ASP A 484 16.67 -22.21 -35.08
C ASP A 484 16.80 -20.86 -35.80
N VAL A 485 17.49 -20.84 -36.94
CA VAL A 485 17.59 -19.66 -37.79
C VAL A 485 16.49 -19.74 -38.85
N CYS A 486 15.59 -18.75 -38.85
CA CYS A 486 14.42 -18.72 -39.72
C CYS A 486 14.43 -17.50 -40.63
N THR A 487 13.96 -17.66 -41.85
CA THR A 487 13.64 -16.55 -42.77
C THR A 487 12.28 -15.95 -42.44
N ASP A 488 12.00 -14.75 -42.97
CA ASP A 488 10.68 -14.09 -42.89
C ASP A 488 9.52 -15.01 -43.33
N VAL A 489 9.74 -15.81 -44.38
CA VAL A 489 8.74 -16.76 -44.91
C VAL A 489 8.49 -17.90 -43.94
N GLN A 490 9.55 -18.46 -43.35
CA GLN A 490 9.42 -19.53 -42.35
C GLN A 490 8.72 -19.04 -41.09
N VAL A 491 9.06 -17.84 -40.60
CA VAL A 491 8.39 -17.24 -39.44
C VAL A 491 6.91 -16.99 -39.75
N SER A 492 6.59 -16.41 -40.89
CA SER A 492 5.19 -16.18 -41.30
C SER A 492 4.42 -17.49 -41.45
N GLY A 493 5.04 -18.55 -41.98
CA GLY A 493 4.46 -19.88 -42.06
C GLY A 493 4.15 -20.48 -40.68
N LEU A 494 5.06 -20.29 -39.72
CA LEU A 494 4.84 -20.73 -38.33
C LEU A 494 3.69 -19.96 -37.66
N LEU A 495 3.59 -18.64 -37.89
CA LEU A 495 2.48 -17.81 -37.39
C LEU A 495 1.14 -18.22 -38.02
N ALA A 496 1.13 -18.45 -39.33
CA ALA A 496 -0.06 -18.80 -40.09
C ALA A 496 -0.58 -20.21 -39.78
N ALA A 497 0.28 -21.11 -39.28
CA ALA A 497 -0.10 -22.47 -38.90
C ALA A 497 -1.12 -22.54 -37.73
N GLY A 498 -1.47 -21.41 -37.10
CA GLY A 498 -2.61 -21.30 -36.19
C GLY A 498 -2.43 -21.99 -34.82
N SER A 499 -1.23 -22.50 -34.52
CA SER A 499 -0.88 -23.09 -33.22
C SER A 499 -0.55 -22.03 -32.15
N LEU A 500 -0.68 -20.75 -32.50
CA LEU A 500 -0.24 -19.61 -31.71
C LEU A 500 -1.44 -18.76 -31.27
N ASN A 501 -1.58 -18.56 -29.95
CA ASN A 501 -2.64 -17.77 -29.34
C ASN A 501 -2.28 -16.27 -29.36
N THR A 502 -1.96 -15.72 -30.54
CA THR A 502 -1.55 -14.31 -30.65
C THR A 502 -2.22 -13.59 -31.82
N GLY A 503 -2.33 -12.25 -31.72
CA GLY A 503 -2.79 -11.39 -32.83
C GLY A 503 -1.74 -11.19 -33.95
N LEU A 504 -0.56 -11.80 -33.80
CA LEU A 504 0.58 -11.69 -34.70
C LEU A 504 0.44 -12.71 -35.83
N LYS A 505 -0.11 -12.25 -36.96
CA LYS A 505 -0.43 -13.11 -38.13
C LYS A 505 0.71 -13.21 -39.14
N ASP A 506 1.64 -12.27 -39.10
CA ASP A 506 2.71 -12.11 -40.10
C ASP A 506 3.99 -11.56 -39.44
N VAL A 507 5.10 -11.69 -40.15
CA VAL A 507 6.41 -11.23 -39.70
C VAL A 507 6.49 -9.71 -39.54
N ASP A 508 5.70 -8.93 -40.28
CA ASP A 508 5.78 -7.48 -40.23
C ASP A 508 5.23 -6.92 -38.91
N LYS A 509 4.21 -7.57 -38.35
CA LYS A 509 3.78 -7.29 -36.97
C LYS A 509 4.85 -7.63 -35.95
N ILE A 510 5.60 -8.73 -36.13
CA ILE A 510 6.73 -9.05 -35.25
C ILE A 510 7.81 -7.96 -35.37
N LYS A 511 8.14 -7.51 -36.58
CA LYS A 511 9.09 -6.39 -36.78
C LYS A 511 8.63 -5.15 -36.02
N ALA A 512 7.35 -4.80 -36.06
CA ALA A 512 6.80 -3.68 -35.31
C ALA A 512 6.96 -3.87 -33.77
N VAL A 513 6.63 -5.05 -33.24
CA VAL A 513 6.83 -5.38 -31.81
C VAL A 513 8.31 -5.27 -31.43
N VAL A 514 9.23 -5.72 -32.28
CA VAL A 514 10.67 -5.64 -31.99
C VAL A 514 11.19 -4.20 -32.03
N VAL A 515 10.67 -3.36 -32.91
CA VAL A 515 10.96 -1.91 -32.89
C VAL A 515 10.51 -1.29 -31.57
N LEU A 516 9.32 -1.64 -31.06
CA LEU A 516 8.84 -1.18 -29.76
C LEU A 516 9.69 -1.74 -28.61
N SER A 517 10.06 -3.02 -28.66
CA SER A 517 10.97 -3.66 -27.71
C SER A 517 12.33 -2.96 -27.66
N ARG A 518 12.85 -2.50 -28.80
CA ARG A 518 14.10 -1.73 -28.87
C ARG A 518 13.99 -0.39 -28.15
N LYS A 519 12.93 0.37 -28.42
CA LYS A 519 12.66 1.65 -27.73
C LYS A 519 12.51 1.45 -26.21
N ALA A 520 11.82 0.38 -25.82
CA ALA A 520 11.64 0.05 -24.40
C ALA A 520 12.92 -0.38 -23.71
N ARG A 521 13.77 -1.12 -24.42
CA ARG A 521 15.12 -1.42 -23.97
C ARG A 521 15.92 -0.15 -23.75
N GLU A 522 15.90 0.80 -24.68
CA GLU A 522 16.66 2.06 -24.55
C GLU A 522 16.24 2.84 -23.31
N ALA A 523 14.93 2.96 -23.05
CA ALA A 523 14.41 3.54 -21.81
C ALA A 523 14.87 2.75 -20.56
N CYS A 524 14.90 1.42 -20.64
CA CYS A 524 15.42 0.61 -19.54
C CYS A 524 16.93 0.83 -19.34
N LEU A 525 17.70 1.01 -20.40
CA LEU A 525 19.13 1.32 -20.30
C LEU A 525 19.39 2.71 -19.72
N GLU A 526 18.59 3.71 -20.08
CA GLU A 526 18.64 5.06 -19.49
C GLU A 526 18.39 5.02 -17.97
N LEU A 527 17.47 4.14 -17.53
CA LEU A 527 17.21 3.95 -16.10
C LEU A 527 18.38 3.27 -15.36
N LEU A 528 19.17 2.46 -16.08
CA LEU A 528 20.24 1.64 -15.54
C LEU A 528 21.63 2.32 -15.64
N SER A 529 21.76 3.39 -16.43
CA SER A 529 22.96 4.22 -16.60
C SER A 529 22.98 5.39 -15.63
#